data_AF-A0A544QLD8-F1
#
_entry.id   AF-A0A544QLD8-F1
#
_cell.length_a   1.000
_cell.length_b   1.000
_cell.length_c   1.000
_cell.angle_alpha   90.00
_cell.angle_beta   90.00
_cell.angle_gamma   90.00
#
_symmetry.space_group_name_H-M   'P 1'
#
loop_
_entity.id
_entity.type
_entity.pdbx_description
1 polymer ?
#
loop_
_entity_poly.entity_id
_entity_poly.type
_entity_poly.pdbx_seq_one_letter_code
_entity_poly.pdbx_strand_id
1 'polypeptide(L)' 'MCDSLTGDDAAPPALSYQSTPNNGQQCGGCQYYVPDQNGDGMGACTLIAGQIDPEGWCISYAVYNG' A
#
# COMPACT_ATOMS: atom_id res chain seq x y z
N MET A 1 14.52 1.46 -20.52
CA MET A 1 13.15 1.87 -20.88
C MET A 1 12.35 1.85 -19.59
N CYS A 2 12.21 3.01 -18.96
CA CYS A 2 11.32 3.20 -17.81
C CYS A 2 9.96 3.57 -18.41
N ASP A 3 9.39 2.62 -19.14
CA ASP A 3 8.19 2.83 -19.96
C ASP A 3 7.01 2.22 -19.21
N SER A 4 6.39 3.02 -18.33
CA SER A 4 4.95 3.02 -18.05
C SER A 4 4.68 3.75 -16.74
N LEU A 5 4.26 5.01 -16.91
CA LEU A 5 3.52 5.78 -15.93
C LEU A 5 2.12 5.17 -15.76
N THR A 6 2.03 4.03 -15.07
CA THR A 6 0.75 3.43 -14.65
C THR A 6 0.82 3.02 -13.19
N GLY A 7 0.44 3.94 -12.29
CA GLY A 7 -0.55 3.66 -11.24
C GLY A 7 -0.20 2.84 -10.01
N ASP A 8 1.05 2.43 -9.79
CA ASP A 8 1.46 1.65 -8.62
C ASP A 8 2.83 2.14 -8.13
N ASP A 9 2.85 3.09 -7.20
CA ASP A 9 4.08 3.65 -6.64
C ASP A 9 4.97 2.55 -6.02
N ALA A 10 5.96 2.14 -6.83
CA ALA A 10 7.17 1.35 -6.55
C ALA A 10 7.10 0.29 -5.43
N ALA A 11 6.01 -0.47 -5.34
CA ALA A 11 6.03 -1.69 -4.54
C ALA A 11 7.08 -2.65 -5.13
N PRO A 12 8.05 -3.14 -4.32
CA PRO A 12 8.94 -4.20 -4.77
C PRO A 12 8.10 -5.36 -5.33
N PRO A 13 8.49 -5.97 -6.47
CA PRO A 13 7.73 -7.08 -7.04
C PRO A 13 7.57 -8.26 -6.06
N ALA A 14 8.47 -8.36 -5.08
CA ALA A 14 8.40 -9.33 -3.98
C ALA A 14 7.20 -9.15 -3.04
N LEU A 15 6.59 -7.96 -2.99
CA LEU A 15 5.45 -7.68 -2.12
C LEU A 15 4.10 -7.98 -2.76
N SER A 16 4.07 -8.22 -4.08
CA SER A 16 2.83 -8.50 -4.82
C SER A 16 1.70 -7.53 -4.45
N TYR A 17 2.02 -6.23 -4.48
CA TYR A 17 1.05 -5.18 -4.17
C TYR A 17 -0.08 -5.18 -5.20
N GLN A 18 -1.28 -4.89 -4.72
CA GLN A 18 -2.48 -4.68 -5.52
C GLN A 18 -3.29 -3.54 -4.89
N SER A 19 -3.97 -2.75 -5.71
CA SER A 19 -4.81 -1.63 -5.25
C SER A 19 -6.20 -2.06 -4.75
N THR A 20 -6.43 -3.35 -4.55
CA THR A 20 -7.70 -3.89 -4.05
C THR A 20 -7.48 -4.75 -2.80
N PRO A 21 -8.48 -4.84 -1.91
CA PRO A 21 -8.34 -5.62 -0.69
C PRO A 21 -8.28 -7.12 -0.99
N ASN A 22 -7.56 -7.87 -0.15
CA ASN A 22 -7.49 -9.32 -0.25
C ASN A 22 -8.22 -9.95 0.96
N ASN A 23 -9.39 -10.55 0.73
CA ASN A 23 -10.19 -11.19 1.79
C ASN A 23 -10.44 -10.29 3.02
N GLY A 24 -10.72 -9.01 2.80
CA GLY A 24 -10.94 -8.03 3.87
C GLY A 24 -9.67 -7.50 4.54
N GLN A 25 -8.49 -7.94 4.08
CA GLN A 25 -7.21 -7.37 4.47
C GLN A 25 -6.88 -6.20 3.52
N GLN A 26 -6.54 -5.06 4.09
CA GLN A 26 -6.21 -3.85 3.35
C GLN A 26 -5.19 -2.99 4.09
N CYS A 27 -4.47 -2.14 3.37
CA CYS A 27 -3.41 -1.29 3.89
C CYS A 27 -3.90 -0.43 5.06
N GLY A 28 -5.11 0.12 5.01
CA GLY A 28 -5.69 0.89 6.12
C GLY A 28 -5.80 0.14 7.46
N GLY A 29 -5.78 -1.20 7.45
CA GLY A 29 -5.75 -2.06 8.65
C GLY A 29 -4.39 -2.69 8.94
N CYS A 30 -3.34 -2.32 8.20
CA CYS A 30 -2.00 -2.90 8.29
C CYS A 30 -1.13 -2.14 9.29
N GLN A 31 -0.30 -2.86 10.07
CA GLN A 31 0.62 -2.25 11.04
C GLN A 31 1.73 -1.39 10.40
N TYR A 32 2.01 -1.61 9.12
CA TYR A 32 3.06 -0.90 8.38
C TYR A 32 2.53 0.32 7.63
N TYR A 33 1.21 0.51 7.61
CA TYR A 33 0.59 1.62 6.92
C TYR A 33 0.70 2.90 7.73
N VAL A 34 1.09 3.97 7.05
CA VAL A 34 1.11 5.32 7.56
C VAL A 34 -0.10 6.02 6.97
N PRO A 35 -1.06 6.48 7.80
CA PRO A 35 -2.25 7.16 7.31
C PRO A 35 -1.88 8.45 6.57
N ASP A 36 -2.77 8.86 5.66
CA ASP A 36 -2.70 10.13 4.95
C ASP A 36 -2.44 11.29 5.93
N GLN A 37 -1.43 12.11 5.61
CA GLN A 37 -1.02 13.28 6.40
C GLN A 37 -1.28 14.59 5.66
N ASN A 38 -1.55 14.57 4.36
CA ASN A 38 -1.63 15.76 3.51
C ASN A 38 -3.06 16.01 2.96
N GLY A 39 -3.98 15.06 3.15
CA GLY A 39 -5.38 15.18 2.76
C GLY A 39 -5.66 14.78 1.30
N ASP A 40 -4.77 14.05 0.64
CA ASP A 40 -4.95 13.56 -0.73
C ASP A 40 -5.68 12.21 -0.82
N GLY A 41 -5.98 11.58 0.34
CA GLY A 41 -6.64 10.28 0.43
C GLY A 41 -5.69 9.08 0.29
N MET A 42 -4.41 9.31 0.06
CA MET A 42 -3.37 8.29 -0.06
C MET A 42 -2.48 8.29 1.18
N GLY A 43 -2.14 7.10 1.66
CA GLY A 43 -1.17 6.92 2.73
C GLY A 43 0.22 6.61 2.21
N ALA A 44 1.06 6.11 3.11
CA ALA A 44 2.36 5.52 2.79
C ALA A 44 2.51 4.16 3.48
N CYS A 45 3.53 3.39 3.13
CA CYS A 45 3.88 2.14 3.79
C CYS A 45 5.37 2.15 4.12
N THR A 46 5.76 1.60 5.26
CA THR A 46 7.19 1.51 5.61
C THR A 46 7.96 0.51 4.75
N LEU A 47 7.27 -0.35 4.01
CA LEU A 47 7.85 -1.39 3.15
C LEU A 47 7.83 -1.05 1.65
N ILE A 48 6.96 -0.12 1.23
CA ILE A 48 6.78 0.27 -0.17
C ILE A 48 7.14 1.76 -0.31
N ALA A 49 7.93 2.10 -1.33
CA ALA A 49 8.25 3.49 -1.60
C ALA A 49 7.12 4.16 -2.39
N GLY A 50 6.63 5.29 -1.89
CA GLY A 50 5.64 6.14 -2.55
C GLY A 50 4.24 6.03 -1.94
N GLN A 51 3.23 6.45 -2.70
CA GLN A 51 1.84 6.55 -2.22
C GLN A 51 1.16 5.17 -2.18
N ILE A 52 0.37 4.93 -1.14
CA ILE A 52 -0.32 3.67 -0.92
C ILE A 52 -1.81 3.92 -0.76
N ASP A 53 -2.59 3.17 -1.53
CA ASP A 53 -4.03 3.18 -1.41
C ASP A 53 -4.45 2.51 -0.09
N PRO A 54 -5.26 3.15 0.77
CA PRO A 54 -5.77 2.52 1.99
C PRO A 54 -6.60 1.24 1.74
N GLU A 55 -7.16 1.06 0.54
CA GLU A 55 -7.88 -0.13 0.11
C GLU A 55 -6.95 -1.20 -0.52
N GLY A 56 -5.70 -0.85 -0.80
CA GLY A 56 -4.71 -1.78 -1.37
C GLY A 56 -4.29 -2.90 -0.41
N TRP A 57 -3.53 -3.87 -0.90
CA TRP A 57 -3.00 -5.00 -0.12
C TRP A 57 -1.66 -5.48 -0.67
N CYS A 58 -0.82 -6.06 0.19
CA CYS A 58 0.41 -6.75 -0.21
C CYS A 58 0.64 -8.01 0.62
N ILE A 59 1.50 -8.92 0.16
CA ILE A 59 1.78 -10.20 0.81
C ILE A 59 2.38 -10.06 2.22
N SER A 60 2.98 -8.90 2.53
CA SER A 60 3.52 -8.58 3.87
C SER A 60 2.48 -7.93 4.79
N TYR A 61 1.19 -7.99 4.46
CA TYR A 61 0.12 -7.54 5.33
C TYR A 61 0.24 -8.15 6.72
N ALA A 62 0.15 -7.30 7.73
CA ALA A 62 0.05 -7.71 9.12
C ALA A 62 -0.95 -6.80 9.82
N VAL A 63 -1.95 -7.40 10.47
CA VAL A 63 -3.03 -6.65 11.12
C VAL A 63 -2.48 -5.75 12.22
N TYR A 64 -2.91 -4.48 12.22
CA TYR A 64 -2.63 -3.55 13.31
C TYR A 64 -3.48 -3.92 14.52
N ASN A 65 -2.84 -4.22 15.66
CA ASN A 65 -3.54 -4.67 16.89
C ASN A 65 -3.69 -3.57 17.95
N GLY A 66 -3.37 -2.31 17.62
CA GLY A 66 -3.27 -1.22 18.61
C GLY A 66 -1.98 -1.32 19.42
#